data_AF-E3J373-F1
#
_entry.id   AF-E3J373-F1
#
_cell.length_a   1.000
_cell.length_b   1.000
_cell.length_c   1.000
_cell.angle_alpha   90.00
_cell.angle_beta   90.00
_cell.angle_gamma   90.00
#
_symmetry.space_group_name_H-M   'P 1'
#
loop_
_entity.id
_entity.type
_entity.pdbx_description
1 polymer ?
#
loop_
_entity_poly.entity_id
_entity_poly.type
_entity_poly.pdbx_seq_one_letter_code
_entity_poly.pdbx_strand_id
1 'polypeptide(L)'
;MLAVDTSTPACSVALVELGPAPSSGPGPVRPLAARRVVDARRHGELLAPLIQTVLAEAAVRPAALSALVVGLGPGPFTSLRVGIVTAETFAAALGLPCHGVCSLDGIGAATTGRAGVATDARRREVFWAGYADGRRVEGPAVDYPVRAAELLGAAGVDTLAGPGRALFPDAFTSFAPAGAGLASAVPDYPEPALLAALAAADLRAGRTPEPLTPIYLRRPDVAEPHPAKPVRV
;
A
#
# COMPACT_ATOMS: atom_id res chain seq x y z
N MET A 1 -16.12 -4.14 -4.08
CA MET A 1 -15.29 -3.09 -3.44
C MET A 1 -14.20 -2.69 -4.41
N LEU A 2 -13.87 -1.41 -4.47
CA LEU A 2 -12.75 -0.91 -5.27
C LEU A 2 -11.63 -0.48 -4.33
N ALA A 3 -10.41 -0.98 -4.56
CA ALA A 3 -9.23 -0.69 -3.76
C ALA A 3 -8.15 -0.03 -4.60
N VAL A 4 -7.45 0.96 -4.04
CA VAL A 4 -6.40 1.71 -4.72
C VAL A 4 -5.17 1.90 -3.84
N ASP A 5 -3.98 1.97 -4.46
CA ASP A 5 -2.73 2.34 -3.79
C ASP A 5 -1.85 3.18 -4.71
N THR A 6 -1.27 4.25 -4.15
CA THR A 6 -0.34 5.17 -4.81
C THR A 6 0.88 5.48 -3.93
N SER A 7 1.17 4.61 -2.96
CA SER A 7 2.22 4.81 -1.94
C SER A 7 3.63 4.55 -2.47
N THR A 8 3.74 3.86 -3.61
CA THR A 8 5.00 3.49 -4.25
C THR A 8 5.07 4.05 -5.67
N PRO A 9 6.14 3.81 -6.46
CA PRO A 9 6.13 4.09 -7.90
C PRO A 9 4.99 3.41 -8.67
N ALA A 10 4.37 2.36 -8.11
CA ALA A 10 3.19 1.74 -8.68
C ALA A 10 1.92 2.55 -8.35
N CYS A 11 1.12 2.81 -9.36
CA CYS A 11 -0.29 3.17 -9.24
C CYS A 11 -1.12 1.91 -9.50
N SER A 12 -1.77 1.40 -8.46
CA SER A 12 -2.47 0.12 -8.49
C SER A 12 -3.94 0.29 -8.16
N VAL A 13 -4.81 -0.41 -8.89
CA VAL A 13 -6.26 -0.46 -8.66
C VAL A 13 -6.74 -1.91 -8.77
N ALA A 14 -7.60 -2.34 -7.86
CA ALA A 14 -8.28 -3.63 -7.96
C ALA A 14 -9.76 -3.49 -7.61
N LEU A 15 -10.61 -4.17 -8.39
CA LEU A 15 -11.99 -4.42 -8.05
C LEU A 15 -12.10 -5.85 -7.52
N VAL A 16 -12.69 -5.98 -6.34
CA VAL A 16 -12.90 -7.27 -5.69
C VAL A 16 -14.36 -7.48 -5.31
N GLU A 17 -14.81 -8.72 -5.35
CA GLU A 17 -16.07 -9.16 -4.78
C GLU A 17 -15.81 -9.72 -3.38
N LEU A 18 -16.60 -9.27 -2.40
CA LEU A 18 -16.68 -9.93 -1.11
C LEU A 18 -17.72 -11.03 -1.19
N GLY A 19 -17.29 -12.27 -0.94
CA GLY A 19 -18.26 -13.33 -0.67
C GLY A 19 -18.82 -13.24 0.75
N PRO A 20 -19.79 -14.10 1.08
CA PRO A 20 -20.51 -14.07 2.35
C PRO A 20 -19.56 -14.20 3.55
N ALA A 21 -19.98 -13.63 4.68
CA ALA A 21 -19.25 -13.77 5.93
C ALA A 21 -19.13 -15.26 6.31
N PRO A 22 -17.91 -15.80 6.50
CA PRO A 22 -17.76 -17.16 7.00
C PRO A 22 -18.09 -17.20 8.51
N SER A 23 -18.29 -18.41 9.05
CA SER A 23 -18.39 -18.63 10.50
C SER A 23 -17.07 -18.36 11.24
N SER A 24 -15.93 -18.41 10.54
CA SER A 24 -14.60 -18.10 11.07
C SER A 24 -13.66 -17.61 9.96
N GLY A 25 -12.78 -16.65 10.29
CA GLY A 25 -11.76 -16.13 9.38
C GLY A 25 -12.20 -14.92 8.54
N PRO A 26 -11.31 -14.43 7.63
CA PRO A 26 -11.51 -13.17 6.91
C PRO A 26 -12.51 -13.26 5.75
N GLY A 27 -13.00 -14.45 5.40
CA GLY A 27 -13.96 -14.67 4.32
C GLY A 27 -13.37 -14.55 2.92
N PRO A 28 -14.05 -15.10 1.91
CA PRO A 28 -13.55 -15.07 0.54
C PRO A 28 -13.58 -13.64 -0.02
N VAL A 29 -12.47 -13.26 -0.66
CA VAL A 29 -12.32 -12.04 -1.44
C VAL A 29 -11.84 -12.44 -2.82
N ARG A 30 -12.65 -12.21 -3.85
CA ARG A 30 -12.36 -12.62 -5.23
C ARG A 30 -12.01 -11.39 -6.07
N PRO A 31 -10.77 -11.27 -6.58
CA PRO A 31 -10.44 -10.26 -7.58
C PRO A 31 -11.29 -10.44 -8.83
N LEU A 32 -11.94 -9.36 -9.29
CA LEU A 32 -12.69 -9.32 -10.55
C LEU A 32 -11.85 -8.71 -11.67
N ALA A 33 -11.10 -7.66 -11.36
CA ALA A 33 -10.15 -7.02 -12.27
C ALA A 33 -9.10 -6.28 -11.44
N ALA A 34 -7.87 -6.21 -11.94
CA ALA A 34 -6.79 -5.46 -11.32
C ALA A 34 -5.85 -4.88 -12.39
N ARG A 35 -5.38 -3.66 -12.17
CA ARG A 35 -4.41 -2.99 -13.04
C ARG A 35 -3.35 -2.29 -12.21
N ARG A 36 -2.13 -2.30 -12.75
CA ARG A 36 -0.97 -1.67 -12.14
C ARG A 36 -0.14 -1.02 -13.23
N VAL A 37 0.28 0.22 -12.98
CA VAL A 37 1.25 0.93 -13.82
C VAL A 37 2.36 1.44 -12.92
N VAL A 38 3.61 1.15 -13.27
CA VAL A 38 4.79 1.61 -12.52
C VAL A 38 5.34 2.86 -13.20
N ASP A 39 4.93 4.03 -12.70
CA ASP A 39 5.47 5.33 -13.09
C ASP A 39 5.37 6.31 -11.91
N ALA A 40 6.51 6.62 -11.30
CA ALA A 40 6.57 7.44 -10.10
C ALA A 40 6.13 8.90 -10.28
N ARG A 41 5.92 9.37 -11.52
CA ARG A 41 5.64 10.78 -11.83
C ARG A 41 4.20 11.06 -12.22
N ARG A 42 3.41 10.01 -12.49
CA ARG A 42 2.13 10.14 -13.21
C ARG A 42 0.92 9.67 -12.42
N HIS A 43 1.02 9.47 -11.10
CA HIS A 43 -0.12 9.01 -10.29
C HIS A 43 -1.39 9.84 -10.49
N GLY A 44 -1.27 11.18 -10.57
CA GLY A 44 -2.39 12.09 -10.78
C GLY A 44 -3.11 11.92 -12.12
N GLU A 45 -2.36 11.54 -13.17
CA GLU A 45 -2.93 11.28 -14.50
C GLU A 45 -3.42 9.84 -14.64
N LEU A 46 -2.83 8.89 -13.90
CA LEU A 46 -3.06 7.46 -14.07
C LEU A 46 -4.25 6.94 -13.26
N LEU A 47 -4.46 7.44 -12.03
CA LEU A 47 -5.37 6.78 -11.09
C LEU A 47 -6.82 6.72 -11.59
N ALA A 48 -7.39 7.85 -12.00
CA ALA A 48 -8.78 7.90 -12.48
C ALA A 48 -8.99 7.05 -13.75
N PRO A 49 -8.13 7.11 -14.79
CA PRO A 49 -8.22 6.19 -15.92
C PRO A 49 -8.09 4.71 -15.53
N LEU A 50 -7.21 4.36 -14.59
CA LEU A 50 -7.09 2.97 -14.13
C LEU A 50 -8.36 2.47 -13.43
N ILE A 51 -9.00 3.32 -12.64
CA ILE A 51 -10.32 3.01 -12.05
C ILE A 51 -11.35 2.74 -13.13
N GLN A 52 -11.44 3.59 -14.15
CA GLN A 52 -12.38 3.41 -15.26
C GLN A 52 -12.13 2.09 -16.00
N THR A 53 -10.87 1.79 -16.32
CA THR A 53 -10.47 0.54 -16.98
C THR A 53 -10.87 -0.69 -16.16
N VAL A 54 -10.53 -0.71 -14.86
CA VAL A 54 -10.84 -1.84 -13.97
C VAL A 54 -12.36 -2.07 -13.85
N LEU A 55 -13.15 -1.00 -13.75
CA LEU A 55 -14.62 -1.11 -13.71
C LEU A 55 -15.19 -1.61 -15.04
N ALA A 56 -14.68 -1.11 -16.17
CA ALA A 56 -15.11 -1.50 -17.50
C ALA A 56 -14.81 -2.98 -17.80
N GLU A 57 -13.61 -3.45 -17.45
CA GLU A 57 -13.19 -4.85 -17.66
C GLU A 57 -14.05 -5.85 -16.87
N ALA A 58 -14.50 -5.46 -15.69
CA ALA A 58 -15.41 -6.26 -14.87
C ALA A 58 -16.89 -6.05 -15.22
N ALA A 59 -17.21 -5.15 -16.17
CA ALA A 59 -18.57 -4.71 -16.50
C ALA A 59 -19.37 -4.23 -15.27
N VAL A 60 -18.69 -3.59 -14.31
CA VAL A 60 -19.29 -3.08 -13.07
C VAL A 60 -19.49 -1.56 -13.16
N ARG A 61 -20.73 -1.12 -12.91
CA ARG A 61 -21.04 0.31 -12.81
C ARG A 61 -20.56 0.86 -11.47
N PRO A 62 -20.10 2.13 -11.38
CA PRO A 62 -19.72 2.75 -10.11
C PRO A 62 -20.78 2.61 -9.01
N ALA A 63 -22.06 2.77 -9.36
CA ALA A 63 -23.19 2.64 -8.42
C ALA A 63 -23.39 1.22 -7.84
N ALA A 64 -22.73 0.19 -8.38
CA ALA A 64 -22.75 -1.16 -7.84
C ALA A 64 -21.60 -1.43 -6.84
N LEU A 65 -20.72 -0.45 -6.62
CA LEU A 65 -19.71 -0.53 -5.58
C LEU A 65 -20.37 -0.40 -4.20
N SER A 66 -19.82 -1.13 -3.23
CA SER A 66 -20.28 -1.09 -1.83
C SER A 66 -19.33 -0.34 -0.90
N ALA A 67 -18.08 -0.15 -1.31
CA ALA A 67 -17.04 0.49 -0.51
C ALA A 67 -15.79 0.82 -1.35
N LEU A 68 -15.03 1.79 -0.86
CA LEU A 68 -13.67 2.11 -1.30
C LEU A 68 -12.65 1.67 -0.24
N VAL A 69 -11.48 1.24 -0.70
CA VAL A 69 -10.32 0.97 0.16
C VAL A 69 -9.10 1.69 -0.41
N VAL A 70 -8.32 2.35 0.44
CA VAL A 70 -7.14 3.13 0.01
C VAL A 70 -5.93 2.78 0.87
N GLY A 71 -4.78 2.64 0.22
CA GLY A 71 -3.48 2.63 0.89
C GLY A 71 -3.15 3.99 1.50
N LEU A 72 -2.85 4.03 2.80
CA LEU A 72 -2.50 5.23 3.55
C LEU A 72 -0.99 5.52 3.56
N GLY A 73 -0.18 4.72 2.89
CA GLY A 73 1.27 4.75 2.97
C GLY A 73 1.84 3.79 4.01
N PRO A 74 3.11 3.94 4.39
CA PRO A 74 4.01 5.05 4.08
C PRO A 74 4.38 5.18 2.60
N GLY A 75 4.65 6.40 2.17
CA GLY A 75 4.92 6.74 0.76
C GLY A 75 5.19 8.23 0.54
N PRO A 76 5.53 8.66 -0.69
CA PRO A 76 5.73 10.06 -1.03
C PRO A 76 4.48 10.92 -0.83
N PHE A 77 4.65 12.13 -0.29
CA PHE A 77 3.54 13.05 0.05
C PHE A 77 2.57 13.31 -1.11
N THR A 78 3.10 13.65 -2.28
CA THR A 78 2.28 14.01 -3.44
C THR A 78 1.46 12.81 -3.94
N SER A 79 2.07 11.64 -4.10
CA SER A 79 1.38 10.46 -4.64
C SER A 79 0.35 9.91 -3.64
N LEU A 80 0.65 9.91 -2.34
CA LEU A 80 -0.30 9.50 -1.31
C LEU A 80 -1.55 10.39 -1.31
N ARG A 81 -1.38 11.72 -1.38
CA ARG A 81 -2.54 12.63 -1.42
C ARG A 81 -3.40 12.44 -2.65
N VAL A 82 -2.80 12.12 -3.81
CA VAL A 82 -3.58 11.76 -5.00
C VAL A 82 -4.48 10.55 -4.70
N GLY A 83 -3.92 9.46 -4.20
CA GLY A 83 -4.69 8.24 -3.88
C GLY A 83 -5.80 8.48 -2.87
N ILE A 84 -5.47 9.11 -1.74
CA ILE A 84 -6.39 9.36 -0.62
C ILE A 84 -7.53 10.29 -1.04
N VAL A 85 -7.21 11.45 -1.62
CA VAL A 85 -8.24 12.40 -2.05
C VAL A 85 -9.10 11.82 -3.16
N THR A 86 -8.53 11.08 -4.13
CA THR A 86 -9.34 10.42 -5.16
C THR A 86 -10.28 9.38 -4.56
N ALA A 87 -9.81 8.52 -3.65
CA ALA A 87 -10.66 7.52 -3.01
C ALA A 87 -11.77 8.16 -2.17
N GLU A 88 -11.43 9.17 -1.37
CA GLU A 88 -12.37 9.90 -0.51
C GLU A 88 -13.44 10.61 -1.33
N THR A 89 -13.06 11.35 -2.37
CA THR A 89 -14.00 12.06 -3.25
C THR A 89 -14.89 11.11 -4.04
N PHE A 90 -14.34 9.98 -4.52
CA PHE A 90 -15.12 8.95 -5.21
C PHE A 90 -16.15 8.32 -4.26
N ALA A 91 -15.73 7.97 -3.05
CA ALA A 91 -16.61 7.41 -2.03
C ALA A 91 -17.72 8.40 -1.64
N ALA A 92 -17.37 9.66 -1.40
CA ALA A 92 -18.32 10.72 -1.06
C ALA A 92 -19.36 10.94 -2.18
N ALA A 93 -18.92 10.97 -3.45
CA ALA A 93 -19.81 11.14 -4.60
C ALA A 93 -20.84 9.99 -4.74
N LEU A 94 -20.52 8.80 -4.24
CA LEU A 94 -21.40 7.63 -4.27
C LEU A 94 -22.10 7.33 -2.94
N GLY A 95 -21.83 8.11 -1.88
CA GLY A 95 -22.33 7.83 -0.53
C GLY A 95 -21.81 6.51 0.06
N LEU A 96 -20.58 6.11 -0.28
CA LEU A 96 -19.98 4.85 0.16
C LEU A 96 -18.98 5.06 1.32
N PRO A 97 -18.78 4.05 2.20
CA PRO A 97 -17.68 4.06 3.14
C PRO A 97 -16.32 3.94 2.43
N CYS A 98 -15.30 4.62 2.95
CA CYS A 98 -13.92 4.54 2.48
C CYS A 98 -12.99 4.12 3.62
N HIS A 99 -12.35 2.96 3.53
CA HIS A 99 -11.43 2.45 4.54
C HIS A 99 -9.97 2.67 4.15
N GLY A 100 -9.17 3.18 5.08
CA GLY A 100 -7.73 3.28 4.92
C GLY A 100 -7.00 2.06 5.47
N VAL A 101 -5.97 1.59 4.76
CA VAL A 101 -5.10 0.47 5.16
C VAL A 101 -3.64 0.87 4.99
N CYS A 102 -2.74 0.41 5.85
CA CYS A 102 -1.31 0.62 5.64
C CYS A 102 -0.86 -0.08 4.35
N SER A 103 -0.20 0.65 3.47
CA SER A 103 0.22 0.16 2.15
C SER A 103 1.21 -0.99 2.24
N LEU A 104 2.11 -1.01 3.24
CA LEU A 104 3.02 -2.15 3.42
C LEU A 104 2.26 -3.45 3.71
N ASP A 105 1.06 -3.39 4.30
CA ASP A 105 0.24 -4.59 4.54
C ASP A 105 -0.25 -5.21 3.23
N GLY A 106 -0.38 -4.41 2.16
CA GLY A 106 -0.67 -4.87 0.81
C GLY A 106 0.46 -5.70 0.18
N ILE A 107 1.62 -5.79 0.84
CA ILE A 107 2.69 -6.74 0.52
C ILE A 107 2.76 -7.80 1.62
N GLY A 108 2.82 -7.33 2.87
CA GLY A 108 3.05 -8.18 4.04
C GLY A 108 1.98 -9.23 4.24
N ALA A 109 0.71 -8.98 3.87
CA ALA A 109 -0.38 -9.95 4.01
C ALA A 109 -0.19 -11.23 3.18
N ALA A 110 0.69 -11.23 2.16
CA ALA A 110 1.05 -12.42 1.39
C ALA A 110 2.23 -13.21 1.98
N THR A 111 2.86 -12.71 3.05
CA THR A 111 4.00 -13.37 3.69
C THR A 111 3.55 -14.47 4.65
N THR A 112 4.46 -15.41 4.95
CA THR A 112 4.27 -16.49 5.93
C THR A 112 5.47 -16.53 6.87
N GLY A 113 5.29 -17.09 8.08
CA GLY A 113 6.34 -17.07 9.09
C GLY A 113 6.73 -15.66 9.49
N ARG A 114 7.97 -15.48 9.95
CA ARG A 114 8.55 -14.16 10.23
C ARG A 114 9.12 -13.58 8.94
N ALA A 115 8.57 -12.45 8.51
CA ALA A 115 8.99 -11.78 7.28
C ALA A 115 9.08 -10.27 7.48
N GLY A 116 9.98 -9.62 6.76
CA GLY A 116 10.06 -8.17 6.66
C GLY A 116 9.49 -7.71 5.33
N VAL A 117 8.95 -6.50 5.29
CA VAL A 117 8.67 -5.77 4.05
C VAL A 117 9.55 -4.54 4.05
N ALA A 118 10.23 -4.25 2.94
CA ALA A 118 10.99 -3.01 2.77
C ALA A 118 10.74 -2.40 1.38
N THR A 119 10.36 -1.12 1.34
CA THR A 119 10.12 -0.34 0.12
C THR A 119 10.93 0.97 0.10
N ASP A 120 11.11 1.58 -1.06
CA ASP A 120 11.90 2.82 -1.24
C ASP A 120 11.28 4.00 -0.47
N ALA A 121 11.98 4.53 0.54
CA ALA A 121 11.61 5.78 1.22
C ALA A 121 12.28 7.02 0.62
N ARG A 122 12.98 6.86 -0.51
CA ARG A 122 13.92 7.81 -1.11
C ARG A 122 15.10 8.09 -0.18
N ARG A 123 16.05 8.91 -0.64
CA ARG A 123 17.18 9.43 0.17
C ARG A 123 18.02 8.34 0.86
N ARG A 124 18.15 7.18 0.20
CA ARG A 124 18.88 6.02 0.72
C ARG A 124 18.28 5.46 2.02
N GLU A 125 16.97 5.59 2.21
CA GLU A 125 16.22 4.97 3.30
C GLU A 125 15.18 3.99 2.75
N VAL A 126 14.65 3.18 3.66
CA VAL A 126 13.53 2.27 3.39
C VAL A 126 12.37 2.54 4.35
N PHE A 127 11.16 2.41 3.83
CA PHE A 127 9.99 2.16 4.67
C PHE A 127 9.94 0.68 4.95
N TRP A 128 9.80 0.29 6.21
CA TRP A 128 9.85 -1.11 6.58
C TRP A 128 8.82 -1.47 7.67
N ALA A 129 8.48 -2.75 7.71
CA ALA A 129 7.63 -3.35 8.73
C ALA A 129 7.93 -4.84 8.88
N GLY A 130 7.74 -5.37 10.09
CA GLY A 130 7.85 -6.80 10.40
C GLY A 130 6.48 -7.48 10.44
N TYR A 131 6.41 -8.72 9.96
CA TYR A 131 5.20 -9.53 9.84
C TYR A 131 5.38 -10.90 10.49
N ALA A 132 4.29 -11.44 11.03
CA ALA A 132 4.14 -12.82 11.42
C ALA A 132 2.88 -13.38 10.75
N ASP A 133 3.04 -14.35 9.85
CA ASP A 133 1.94 -15.00 9.12
C ASP A 133 0.96 -14.00 8.48
N GLY A 134 1.52 -13.05 7.73
CA GLY A 134 0.76 -12.03 7.03
C GLY A 134 0.24 -10.88 7.91
N ARG A 135 0.45 -10.93 9.22
CA ARG A 135 0.02 -9.88 10.16
C ARG A 135 1.19 -9.00 10.56
N ARG A 136 1.04 -7.69 10.43
CA ARG A 136 2.06 -6.74 10.90
C ARG A 136 2.23 -6.85 12.41
N VAL A 137 3.46 -7.04 12.87
CA VAL A 137 3.85 -7.12 14.28
C VAL A 137 4.79 -6.00 14.70
N GLU A 138 5.41 -5.30 13.75
CA GLU A 138 6.33 -4.19 13.98
C GLU A 138 6.21 -3.15 12.88
N GLY A 139 6.40 -1.87 13.23
CA GLY A 139 6.26 -0.75 12.30
C GLY A 139 4.80 -0.44 11.92
N PRO A 140 4.57 0.31 10.83
CA PRO A 140 5.57 0.74 9.84
C PRO A 140 6.55 1.79 10.39
N ALA A 141 7.79 1.74 9.94
CA ALA A 141 8.88 2.66 10.32
C ALA A 141 9.69 3.10 9.09
N VAL A 142 10.58 4.08 9.28
CA VAL A 142 11.50 4.57 8.26
C VAL A 142 12.91 4.65 8.83
N ASP A 143 13.86 4.02 8.16
CA ASP A 143 15.25 3.95 8.61
C ASP A 143 16.20 3.81 7.42
N TYR A 144 17.50 4.01 7.69
CA TYR A 144 18.54 3.59 6.75
C TYR A 144 18.53 2.06 6.59
N PRO A 145 18.85 1.52 5.39
CA PRO A 145 18.76 0.09 5.09
C PRO A 145 19.48 -0.82 6.10
N VAL A 146 20.71 -0.47 6.49
CA VAL A 146 21.49 -1.24 7.47
C VAL A 146 20.77 -1.28 8.82
N ARG A 147 20.22 -0.15 9.26
CA ARG A 147 19.48 -0.08 10.53
C ARG A 147 18.17 -0.87 10.48
N ALA A 148 17.43 -0.77 9.38
CA ALA A 148 16.22 -1.58 9.17
C ALA A 148 16.54 -3.09 9.17
N ALA A 149 17.64 -3.49 8.53
CA ALA A 149 18.11 -4.87 8.53
C ALA A 149 18.50 -5.38 9.94
N GLU A 150 19.21 -4.56 10.73
CA GLU A 150 19.52 -4.88 12.13
C GLU A 150 18.26 -5.11 12.98
N LEU A 151 17.28 -4.21 12.86
CA LEU A 151 16.03 -4.27 13.63
C LEU A 151 15.20 -5.51 13.25
N LEU A 152 15.02 -5.74 11.95
CA LEU A 152 14.34 -6.93 11.45
C LEU A 152 15.05 -8.23 11.88
N GLY A 153 16.38 -8.28 11.77
CA GLY A 153 17.17 -9.43 12.18
C GLY A 153 17.06 -9.71 13.69
N ALA A 154 17.08 -8.67 14.52
CA ALA A 154 16.87 -8.79 15.96
C ALA A 154 15.46 -9.30 16.32
N ALA A 155 14.47 -9.04 15.48
CA ALA A 155 13.11 -9.56 15.59
C ALA A 155 12.95 -11.01 15.07
N GLY A 156 14.04 -11.64 14.62
CA GLY A 156 14.04 -13.01 14.09
C GLY A 156 13.47 -13.11 12.67
N VAL A 157 13.54 -12.03 11.89
CA VAL A 157 13.17 -12.03 10.47
C VAL A 157 14.38 -12.46 9.63
N ASP A 158 14.18 -13.46 8.77
CA ASP A 158 15.18 -13.98 7.84
C ASP A 158 14.75 -13.87 6.36
N THR A 159 13.50 -13.47 6.10
CA THR A 159 12.98 -13.23 4.75
C THR A 159 12.54 -11.79 4.55
N LEU A 160 12.69 -11.26 3.34
CA LEU A 160 12.29 -9.90 2.98
C LEU A 160 11.47 -9.87 1.69
N ALA A 161 10.34 -9.17 1.74
CA ALA A 161 9.44 -8.86 0.64
C ALA A 161 9.57 -7.40 0.19
N GLY A 162 9.09 -7.11 -1.01
CA GLY A 162 9.22 -5.79 -1.62
C GLY A 162 10.61 -5.54 -2.22
N PRO A 163 10.84 -4.34 -2.79
CA PRO A 163 12.02 -4.05 -3.58
C PRO A 163 13.29 -3.83 -2.74
N GLY A 164 13.20 -3.81 -1.40
CA GLY A 164 14.33 -3.48 -0.51
C GLY A 164 15.61 -4.27 -0.79
N ARG A 165 15.51 -5.58 -1.05
CA ARG A 165 16.68 -6.43 -1.40
C ARG A 165 17.36 -5.98 -2.70
N ALA A 166 16.57 -5.60 -3.69
CA ALA A 166 17.08 -5.15 -4.99
C ALA A 166 17.64 -3.73 -4.93
N LEU A 167 17.03 -2.85 -4.11
CA LEU A 167 17.46 -1.47 -3.94
C LEU A 167 18.72 -1.33 -3.08
N PHE A 168 18.88 -2.20 -2.08
CA PHE A 168 19.96 -2.15 -1.10
C PHE A 168 20.55 -3.55 -0.82
N PRO A 169 21.18 -4.18 -1.82
CA PRO A 169 21.66 -5.56 -1.72
C PRO A 169 22.65 -5.78 -0.58
N ASP A 170 23.53 -4.81 -0.31
CA ASP A 170 24.53 -4.89 0.75
C ASP A 170 23.90 -4.93 2.15
N ALA A 171 22.79 -4.21 2.35
CA ALA A 171 22.12 -4.14 3.64
C ALA A 171 21.26 -5.38 3.94
N PHE A 172 20.65 -5.96 2.90
CA PHE A 172 19.71 -7.08 3.03
C PHE A 172 20.26 -8.42 2.53
N THR A 173 21.58 -8.56 2.43
CA THR A 173 22.24 -9.77 1.89
C THR A 173 21.92 -11.04 2.68
N SER A 174 21.75 -10.93 4.00
CA SER A 174 21.40 -12.04 4.88
C SER A 174 19.92 -12.45 4.83
N PHE A 175 19.08 -11.68 4.13
CA PHE A 175 17.65 -11.96 4.02
C PHE A 175 17.37 -12.74 2.73
N ALA A 176 16.69 -13.88 2.87
CA ALA A 176 16.14 -14.61 1.73
C ALA A 176 14.94 -13.87 1.13
N PRO A 177 14.58 -14.11 -0.14
CA PRO A 177 13.30 -13.62 -0.67
C PRO A 177 12.14 -14.21 0.11
N ALA A 178 11.18 -13.38 0.52
CA ALA A 178 9.93 -13.87 1.09
C ALA A 178 9.10 -14.64 0.04
N GLY A 179 8.39 -15.67 0.50
CA GLY A 179 7.48 -16.45 -0.35
C GLY A 179 8.10 -17.66 -1.05
N ALA A 180 9.34 -18.04 -0.70
CA ALA A 180 9.91 -19.29 -1.17
C ALA A 180 9.01 -20.48 -0.76
N GLY A 181 8.56 -21.27 -1.73
CA GLY A 181 7.68 -22.41 -1.51
C GLY A 181 6.19 -22.10 -1.39
N LEU A 182 5.78 -20.83 -1.52
CA LEU A 182 4.35 -20.49 -1.61
C LEU A 182 3.79 -20.81 -3.00
N ALA A 183 2.49 -21.13 -3.04
CA ALA A 183 1.77 -21.35 -4.30
C ALA A 183 1.65 -20.08 -5.16
N SER A 184 1.84 -18.91 -4.56
CA SER A 184 1.84 -17.61 -5.24
C SER A 184 2.98 -16.74 -4.71
N ALA A 185 3.56 -15.92 -5.59
CA ALA A 185 4.65 -15.03 -5.24
C ALA A 185 4.15 -13.86 -4.36
N VAL A 186 4.98 -13.44 -3.41
CA VAL A 186 4.75 -12.22 -2.64
C VAL A 186 4.96 -11.02 -3.58
N PRO A 187 4.04 -10.03 -3.61
CA PRO A 187 4.11 -8.94 -4.57
C PRO A 187 5.20 -7.92 -4.21
N ASP A 188 5.84 -7.33 -5.23
CA ASP A 188 6.87 -6.29 -5.02
C ASP A 188 6.30 -4.92 -4.64
N TYR A 189 5.02 -4.66 -4.92
CA TYR A 189 4.35 -3.41 -4.56
C TYR A 189 2.98 -3.73 -3.94
N PRO A 190 2.42 -2.82 -3.12
CA PRO A 190 1.13 -3.02 -2.46
C PRO A 190 0.06 -3.50 -3.44
N GLU A 191 -0.51 -4.66 -3.14
CA GLU A 191 -1.57 -5.29 -3.93
C GLU A 191 -2.93 -4.81 -3.41
N PRO A 192 -3.71 -4.04 -4.19
CA PRO A 192 -4.97 -3.48 -3.69
C PRO A 192 -5.99 -4.56 -3.33
N ALA A 193 -5.94 -5.74 -3.95
CA ALA A 193 -6.80 -6.86 -3.55
C ALA A 193 -6.51 -7.34 -2.11
N LEU A 194 -5.26 -7.30 -1.67
CA LEU A 194 -4.88 -7.62 -0.29
C LEU A 194 -5.32 -6.52 0.68
N LEU A 195 -5.16 -5.24 0.30
CA LEU A 195 -5.71 -4.12 1.08
C LEU A 195 -7.22 -4.27 1.27
N ALA A 196 -7.93 -4.62 0.19
CA ALA A 196 -9.36 -4.87 0.21
C ALA A 196 -9.74 -6.03 1.15
N ALA A 197 -8.94 -7.09 1.17
CA ALA A 197 -9.15 -8.22 2.07
C ALA A 197 -8.92 -7.86 3.55
N LEU A 198 -7.96 -6.99 3.84
CA LEU A 198 -7.70 -6.50 5.20
C LEU A 198 -8.86 -5.64 5.74
N ALA A 199 -9.51 -4.86 4.88
CA ALA A 199 -10.69 -4.07 5.25
C ALA A 199 -12.01 -4.89 5.28
N ALA A 200 -12.01 -6.13 4.78
CA ALA A 200 -13.22 -6.90 4.58
C ALA A 200 -13.98 -7.20 5.88
N ALA A 201 -13.28 -7.39 7.00
CA ALA A 201 -13.90 -7.64 8.30
C ALA A 201 -14.66 -6.41 8.81
N ASP A 202 -14.10 -5.21 8.65
CA ASP A 202 -14.74 -3.95 9.06
C ASP A 202 -15.99 -3.69 8.24
N LEU A 203 -15.89 -3.89 6.94
CA LEU A 203 -17.00 -3.71 6.01
C LEU A 203 -18.15 -4.67 6.26
N ARG A 204 -17.87 -5.96 6.48
CA ARG A 204 -18.92 -6.94 6.83
C ARG A 204 -19.59 -6.64 8.16
N ALA A 205 -18.84 -6.08 9.12
CA ALA A 205 -19.37 -5.68 10.41
C ALA A 205 -20.10 -4.32 10.37
N GLY A 206 -20.12 -3.62 9.23
CA GLY A 206 -20.71 -2.29 9.11
C GLY A 206 -20.00 -1.24 9.97
N ARG A 207 -18.71 -1.44 10.27
CA ARG A 207 -17.93 -0.48 11.07
C ARG A 207 -17.75 0.81 10.29
N THR A 208 -18.01 1.94 10.95
CA THR A 208 -17.73 3.26 10.39
C THR A 208 -16.22 3.40 10.17
N PRO A 209 -15.77 3.83 8.98
CA PRO A 209 -14.35 4.06 8.75
C PRO A 209 -13.79 5.16 9.65
N GLU A 210 -12.55 4.99 10.09
CA GLU A 210 -11.79 6.08 10.70
C GLU A 210 -11.42 7.16 9.67
N PRO A 211 -11.12 8.40 10.09
CA PRO A 211 -10.60 9.42 9.20
C PRO A 211 -9.35 8.95 8.45
N LEU A 212 -9.32 9.19 7.13
CA LEU A 212 -8.21 8.79 6.26
C LEU A 212 -6.95 9.61 6.58
N THR A 213 -6.19 9.16 7.58
CA THR A 213 -4.98 9.83 8.05
C THR A 213 -3.76 9.23 7.36
N PRO A 214 -3.05 9.99 6.51
CA PRO A 214 -1.87 9.47 5.82
C PRO A 214 -0.75 9.11 6.79
N ILE A 215 -0.06 7.99 6.55
CA ILE A 215 1.07 7.52 7.34
C ILE A 215 2.34 8.23 6.86
N TYR A 216 2.48 9.51 7.26
CA TYR A 216 3.68 10.30 6.99
C TYR A 216 4.77 10.04 8.03
N LEU A 217 5.66 9.08 7.72
CA LEU A 217 6.83 8.79 8.57
C LEU A 217 7.98 9.78 8.36
N ARG A 218 7.92 10.58 7.30
CA ARG A 218 8.79 11.73 7.06
C ARG A 218 7.99 13.02 7.07
N ARG A 219 8.60 14.10 7.58
CA ARG A 219 8.08 15.45 7.35
C ARG A 219 8.25 15.82 5.87
N PRO A 220 7.30 16.55 5.26
CA PRO A 220 7.46 17.07 3.90
C PRO A 220 8.73 17.93 3.82
N ASP A 221 9.51 17.71 2.77
CA ASP A 221 10.71 18.49 2.55
C ASP A 221 10.34 19.82 1.90
N VAL A 222 10.00 20.80 2.72
CA VAL A 222 9.93 22.20 2.31
C VAL A 222 11.27 22.81 2.68
N ALA A 223 12.14 23.01 1.69
CA ALA A 223 13.26 23.92 1.88
C ALA A 223 12.67 25.33 2.03
N GLU A 224 13.08 26.08 3.06
CA GLU A 224 12.73 27.50 3.14
C GLU A 224 13.17 28.18 1.83
N PRO A 225 12.30 28.99 1.19
CA PRO A 225 12.68 29.66 -0.04
C PRO A 225 13.94 30.50 0.22
N HIS A 226 15.00 30.21 -0.54
CA HIS A 226 16.22 31.02 -0.47
C HIS A 226 15.85 32.49 -0.69
N PRO A 227 16.43 33.42 0.10
CA PRO A 227 16.16 34.84 -0.08
C PRO A 227 16.45 35.23 -1.53
N ALA A 228 15.51 35.96 -2.14
CA ALA A 228 15.62 36.39 -3.52
C ALA A 228 16.97 37.09 -3.75
N LYS A 229 17.67 36.73 -4.83
CA LYS A 229 18.91 37.43 -5.22
C LYS A 229 18.60 38.92 -5.42
N PRO A 230 19.36 39.84 -4.80
CA PRO A 230 19.16 41.26 -5.04
C PRO A 230 19.48 41.57 -6.51
N VAL A 231 18.50 42.13 -7.20
CA VAL A 231 18.69 42.69 -8.54
C VAL A 231 19.48 43.99 -8.34
N ARG A 232 20.71 44.05 -8.89
CA ARG A 232 21.43 45.31 -9.00
C ARG A 232 20.79 46.11 -10.13
N VAL A 233 20.25 47.28 -9.78
CA VAL A 233 19.83 48.33 -10.71
C VAL A 233 21.05 49.16 -11.10
#